data_AF-A0A6L9ILE6-F1
#
_entry.id   AF-A0A6L9ILE6-F1
#
_cell.length_a   1.000
_cell.length_b   1.000
_cell.length_c   1.000
_cell.angle_alpha   90.00
_cell.angle_beta   90.00
_cell.angle_gamma   90.00
#
_symmetry.space_group_name_H-M   'P 1'
#
loop_
_entity.id
_entity.type
_entity.pdbx_description
1 polymer ?
#
loop_
_entity_poly.entity_id
_entity_poly.type
_entity_poly.pdbx_seq_one_letter_code
_entity_poly.pdbx_strand_id
1 'polypeptide(L)'
;MSTTTYSGSDLQVQTHFAPPAVLRAACGAAAGLIAGLLYWVLLTSQNVSPLMSASDIPGDLLVHLVLSTLTGIIFALTFGKLVITPGAGIMWGVVFGLMWWFVGPLTLFPIFNGQPVTWTIGAAQDAFPLLTGLAVSFGAAMGLIYLTLAALFAGKLNPQNLRNIGLTFVGLAVSGALAGLLGGLVFGGWMSRVQFFPLVAQILQTDSADAGYALHILISVIIGATFGVLFRADIRGLGTSIAWGFAYGFIWWILGALTLMPVFLGVGVQWSLGVAQENFGSLVGHIVYGLILGLSYALIVRTYQILFVDSDPLNREPEGPGTRNVRALGLGIIASVTGGLAFTLVMVATNTLPSVAGVVGGNAALVGFVVHMSISAIIGATYGLLFQRNVHTYGSALSWGIVFGLVWWFIGPLTLMPLILSGSLAWNLDAATANFPSLIGHMLYGGFLAVTFRWLTERFDPVRQRALPLNKRYQPPQPQQQTPTAAALWTLTLLLSLVLVLLLGTGA
;
A
#
# COMPACT_ATOMS: atom_id res chain seq x y z
N MET A 1 -38.13 -23.93 -13.99
CA MET A 1 -36.77 -23.40 -13.75
C MET A 1 -36.79 -21.93 -14.12
N SER A 2 -36.94 -21.02 -13.14
CA SER A 2 -36.91 -19.58 -13.42
C SER A 2 -35.47 -19.08 -13.38
N THR A 3 -34.95 -18.71 -14.54
CA THR A 3 -33.70 -17.98 -14.71
C THR A 3 -33.89 -16.56 -14.20
N THR A 4 -33.30 -16.25 -13.05
CA THR A 4 -33.22 -14.88 -12.54
C THR A 4 -32.18 -14.13 -13.38
N THR A 5 -32.66 -13.39 -14.38
CA THR A 5 -31.87 -12.42 -15.14
C THR A 5 -31.45 -11.28 -14.21
N TYR A 6 -30.17 -11.24 -13.82
CA TYR A 6 -29.59 -10.07 -13.16
C TYR A 6 -29.43 -8.96 -14.21
N SER A 7 -30.40 -8.06 -14.26
CA SER A 7 -30.29 -6.80 -14.98
C SER A 7 -29.23 -5.92 -14.29
N GLY A 8 -28.23 -5.47 -15.04
CA GLY A 8 -27.17 -4.56 -14.56
C GLY A 8 -27.65 -3.17 -14.10
N SER A 9 -28.96 -2.90 -14.13
CA SER A 9 -29.58 -1.65 -13.65
C SER A 9 -29.86 -1.61 -12.15
N ASP A 10 -29.97 -2.76 -11.46
CA ASP A 10 -30.54 -2.82 -10.10
C ASP A 10 -29.51 -2.62 -8.98
N LEU A 11 -28.24 -2.38 -9.33
CA LEU A 11 -27.17 -2.02 -8.38
C LEU A 11 -26.90 -0.51 -8.30
N GLN A 12 -27.69 0.31 -8.99
CA GLN A 12 -27.46 1.75 -9.17
C GLN A 12 -28.43 2.64 -8.38
N VAL A 13 -28.93 2.23 -7.21
CA VAL A 13 -29.43 3.16 -6.18
C VAL A 13 -29.21 2.56 -4.79
N GLN A 14 -27.95 2.33 -4.40
CA GLN A 14 -27.62 2.44 -2.97
C GLN A 14 -27.31 3.91 -2.72
N THR A 15 -28.32 4.69 -2.35
CA THR A 15 -28.06 5.93 -1.63
C THR A 15 -27.13 5.55 -0.48
N HIS A 16 -25.90 6.09 -0.49
CA HIS A 16 -24.96 5.92 0.60
C HIS A 16 -25.61 6.54 1.84
N PHE A 17 -26.38 5.74 2.59
CA PHE A 17 -26.91 6.14 3.87
C PHE A 17 -25.71 6.28 4.81
N ALA A 18 -25.15 7.49 4.85
CA ALA A 18 -24.20 7.86 5.87
C ALA A 18 -24.98 7.92 7.17
N PRO A 19 -24.64 7.10 8.19
CA PRO A 19 -25.38 7.11 9.44
C PRO A 19 -25.42 8.53 10.01
N PRO A 20 -26.47 8.92 10.75
CA PRO A 20 -26.55 10.23 11.40
C PRO A 20 -25.28 10.53 12.21
N ALA A 21 -24.93 11.81 12.36
CA ALA A 21 -23.68 12.21 13.02
C ALA A 21 -23.54 11.61 14.43
N VAL A 22 -24.64 11.52 15.18
CA VAL A 22 -24.70 10.90 16.52
C VAL A 22 -24.31 9.42 16.46
N LEU A 23 -24.88 8.65 15.52
CA LEU A 23 -24.55 7.23 15.37
C LEU A 23 -23.09 7.04 14.93
N ARG A 24 -22.58 7.91 14.03
CA ARG A 24 -21.15 7.89 13.66
C ARG A 24 -20.28 8.15 14.89
N ALA A 25 -20.59 9.16 15.69
CA ALA A 25 -19.84 9.47 16.90
C ALA A 25 -19.86 8.30 17.90
N ALA A 26 -21.01 7.65 18.12
CA ALA A 26 -21.12 6.48 18.98
C ALA A 26 -20.29 5.28 18.48
N CYS A 27 -20.37 4.97 17.17
CA CYS A 27 -19.54 3.92 16.56
C CYS A 27 -18.05 4.29 16.66
N GLY A 28 -17.71 5.56 16.46
CA GLY A 28 -16.36 6.09 16.60
C GLY A 28 -15.81 5.95 18.01
N ALA A 29 -16.60 6.33 19.02
CA ALA A 29 -16.25 6.19 20.43
C ALA A 29 -15.93 4.73 20.78
N ALA A 30 -16.80 3.80 20.40
CA ALA A 30 -16.59 2.38 20.67
C ALA A 30 -15.40 1.79 19.88
N ALA A 31 -15.24 2.20 18.61
CA ALA A 31 -14.09 1.79 17.81
C ALA A 31 -12.76 2.29 18.38
N GLY A 32 -12.72 3.55 18.81
CA GLY A 32 -11.58 4.16 19.48
C GLY A 32 -11.25 3.46 20.79
N LEU A 33 -12.26 3.16 21.61
CA LEU A 33 -12.08 2.42 22.87
C LEU A 33 -11.48 1.01 22.64
N ILE A 34 -12.05 0.23 21.71
CA ILE A 34 -11.59 -1.14 21.42
C ILE A 34 -10.17 -1.11 20.82
N ALA A 35 -9.91 -0.23 19.85
CA ALA A 35 -8.58 -0.08 19.27
C ALA A 35 -7.57 0.42 20.31
N GLY A 36 -7.99 1.30 21.21
CA GLY A 36 -7.20 1.82 22.32
C GLY A 36 -6.80 0.72 23.31
N LEU A 37 -7.73 -0.18 23.66
CA LEU A 37 -7.46 -1.36 24.48
C LEU A 37 -6.46 -2.30 23.81
N LEU A 38 -6.67 -2.61 22.52
CA LEU A 38 -5.74 -3.44 21.75
C LEU A 38 -4.32 -2.82 21.76
N TYR A 39 -4.24 -1.53 21.47
CA TYR A 39 -3.00 -0.79 21.43
C TYR A 39 -2.30 -0.73 22.80
N TRP A 40 -3.06 -0.53 23.88
CA TRP A 40 -2.53 -0.57 25.25
C TRP A 40 -1.91 -1.92 25.59
N VAL A 41 -2.62 -3.03 25.29
CA VAL A 41 -2.11 -4.38 25.53
C VAL A 41 -0.78 -4.60 24.80
N LEU A 42 -0.70 -4.16 23.53
CA LEU A 42 0.53 -4.25 22.74
C LEU A 42 1.66 -3.41 23.34
N LEU A 43 1.38 -2.18 23.76
CA LEU A 43 2.38 -1.32 24.44
C LEU A 43 2.90 -1.96 25.73
N THR A 44 2.02 -2.51 26.57
CA THR A 44 2.41 -3.16 27.83
C THR A 44 3.19 -4.46 27.63
N SER A 45 3.19 -5.03 26.43
CA SER A 45 3.95 -6.24 26.12
C SER A 45 5.46 -5.97 25.92
N GLN A 46 5.89 -4.72 25.75
CA GLN A 46 7.30 -4.42 25.51
C GLN A 46 8.15 -4.71 26.77
N ASN A 47 9.07 -5.67 26.68
CA ASN A 47 10.05 -5.97 27.74
C ASN A 47 11.22 -4.96 27.79
N VAL A 48 11.11 -3.82 27.10
CA VAL A 48 12.10 -2.73 27.14
C VAL A 48 11.66 -1.72 28.20
N SER A 49 12.60 -1.37 29.07
CA SER A 49 12.56 -0.34 30.12
C SER A 49 11.59 0.82 29.85
N PRO A 50 10.96 1.42 30.89
CA PRO A 50 10.01 2.55 30.84
C PRO A 50 10.55 3.87 30.27
N LEU A 51 11.52 3.84 29.36
CA LEU A 51 11.87 4.95 28.48
C LEU A 51 10.82 5.20 27.38
N MET A 52 9.79 4.34 27.28
CA MET A 52 8.45 4.72 26.76
C MET A 52 7.49 4.94 27.93
N SER A 53 7.88 5.80 28.87
CA SER A 53 7.11 5.98 30.08
C SER A 53 5.68 6.36 29.74
N ALA A 54 4.72 5.69 30.38
CA ALA A 54 3.34 6.17 30.53
C ALA A 54 3.24 7.54 31.27
N SER A 55 4.32 8.34 31.27
CA SER A 55 4.35 9.75 31.63
C SER A 55 4.44 10.70 30.42
N ASP A 56 4.71 10.23 29.20
CA ASP A 56 4.65 11.08 27.98
C ASP A 56 3.28 11.06 27.27
N ILE A 57 2.45 10.06 27.57
CA ILE A 57 1.00 10.21 27.52
C ILE A 57 0.60 10.57 28.95
N PRO A 58 -0.07 11.70 29.21
CA PRO A 58 -0.52 11.99 30.57
C PRO A 58 -1.46 10.86 31.03
N GLY A 59 -1.10 10.12 32.08
CA GLY A 59 -2.05 9.34 32.90
C GLY A 59 -2.02 7.81 32.76
N ASP A 60 -2.87 7.18 33.56
CA ASP A 60 -3.05 5.73 33.66
C ASP A 60 -3.91 5.17 32.51
N LEU A 61 -4.24 3.87 32.58
CA LEU A 61 -5.13 3.20 31.62
C LEU A 61 -6.42 4.00 31.37
N LEU A 62 -6.98 4.64 32.40
CA LEU A 62 -8.21 5.43 32.24
C LEU A 62 -7.99 6.60 31.27
N VAL A 63 -6.90 7.36 31.43
CA VAL A 63 -6.62 8.49 30.54
C VAL A 63 -6.38 8.03 29.11
N HIS A 64 -5.64 6.93 28.92
CA HIS A 64 -5.44 6.33 27.60
C HIS A 64 -6.76 5.95 26.91
N LEU A 65 -7.69 5.33 27.65
CA LEU A 65 -8.99 4.93 27.11
C LEU A 65 -9.90 6.13 26.83
N VAL A 66 -9.86 7.18 27.66
CA VAL A 66 -10.59 8.43 27.42
C VAL A 66 -10.07 9.10 26.15
N LEU A 67 -8.74 9.25 26.01
CA LEU A 67 -8.12 9.82 24.82
C LEU A 67 -8.45 8.98 23.57
N SER A 68 -8.38 7.66 23.67
CA SER A 68 -8.72 6.75 22.57
C SER A 68 -10.18 6.89 22.15
N THR A 69 -11.09 7.05 23.10
CA THR A 69 -12.52 7.27 22.84
C THR A 69 -12.75 8.61 22.13
N LEU A 70 -12.15 9.70 22.62
CA LEU A 70 -12.23 11.02 21.98
C LEU A 70 -11.66 11.00 20.57
N THR A 71 -10.51 10.35 20.40
CA THR A 71 -9.83 10.17 19.12
C THR A 71 -10.69 9.40 18.13
N GLY A 72 -11.39 8.34 18.59
CA GLY A 72 -12.36 7.60 17.78
C GLY A 72 -13.58 8.42 17.37
N ILE A 73 -14.10 9.28 18.25
CA ILE A 73 -15.17 10.24 17.91
C ILE A 73 -14.70 11.19 16.80
N ILE A 74 -13.51 11.79 16.96
CA ILE A 74 -12.93 12.70 15.97
C ILE A 74 -12.77 12.00 14.62
N PHE A 75 -12.21 10.78 14.60
CA PHE A 75 -12.08 9.97 13.40
C PHE A 75 -13.43 9.75 12.70
N ALA A 76 -14.45 9.32 13.44
CA ALA A 76 -15.75 9.03 12.85
C ALA A 76 -16.48 10.28 12.31
N LEU A 77 -16.26 11.44 12.93
CA LEU A 77 -16.84 12.70 12.47
C LEU A 77 -16.14 13.26 11.23
N THR A 78 -14.82 13.05 11.12
CA THR A 78 -13.98 13.58 10.01
C THR A 78 -13.88 12.62 8.84
N PHE A 79 -13.52 11.35 9.09
CA PHE A 79 -13.25 10.33 8.07
C PHE A 79 -14.38 9.30 7.91
N GLY A 80 -15.30 9.19 8.87
CA GLY A 80 -16.31 8.11 8.88
C GLY A 80 -17.18 8.01 7.62
N LYS A 81 -17.39 9.12 6.89
CA LYS A 81 -18.10 9.10 5.59
C LYS A 81 -17.28 8.48 4.45
N LEU A 82 -15.96 8.46 4.58
CA LEU A 82 -15.03 7.90 3.60
C LEU A 82 -14.78 6.41 3.84
N VAL A 83 -15.10 5.90 5.04
CA VAL A 83 -14.96 4.49 5.44
C VAL A 83 -16.17 3.69 4.94
N ILE A 84 -16.14 3.35 3.65
CA ILE A 84 -17.23 2.63 2.97
C ILE A 84 -16.89 1.18 2.61
N THR A 85 -15.60 0.82 2.60
CA THR A 85 -15.07 -0.52 2.36
C THR A 85 -14.07 -0.89 3.45
N PRO A 86 -13.75 -2.17 3.66
CA PRO A 86 -12.70 -2.58 4.59
C PRO A 86 -11.35 -1.94 4.25
N GLY A 87 -10.98 -1.90 2.96
CA GLY A 87 -9.79 -1.19 2.50
C GLY A 87 -9.80 0.30 2.82
N ALA A 88 -10.93 0.99 2.62
CA ALA A 88 -11.10 2.38 3.04
C ALA A 88 -10.92 2.56 4.55
N GLY A 89 -11.48 1.66 5.36
CA GLY A 89 -11.37 1.68 6.81
C GLY A 89 -9.92 1.57 7.26
N ILE A 90 -9.20 0.58 6.75
CA ILE A 90 -7.76 0.41 7.01
C ILE A 90 -7.01 1.69 6.63
N MET A 91 -7.17 2.16 5.39
CA MET A 91 -6.35 3.25 4.88
C MET A 91 -6.64 4.58 5.58
N TRP A 92 -7.89 4.97 5.73
CA TRP A 92 -8.22 6.20 6.44
C TRP A 92 -7.89 6.11 7.93
N GLY A 93 -8.01 4.92 8.52
CA GLY A 93 -7.53 4.65 9.87
C GLY A 93 -6.02 4.90 10.01
N VAL A 94 -5.22 4.38 9.08
CA VAL A 94 -3.76 4.60 9.05
C VAL A 94 -3.40 6.06 8.83
N VAL A 95 -4.06 6.72 7.87
CA VAL A 95 -3.89 8.16 7.63
C VAL A 95 -4.20 8.97 8.88
N PHE A 96 -5.29 8.65 9.56
CA PHE A 96 -5.67 9.33 10.78
C PHE A 96 -4.67 9.06 11.92
N GLY A 97 -4.16 7.83 12.05
CA GLY A 97 -3.11 7.51 13.02
C GLY A 97 -1.80 8.28 12.75
N LEU A 98 -1.41 8.45 11.48
CA LEU A 98 -0.28 9.33 11.10
C LEU A 98 -0.55 10.79 11.48
N MET A 99 -1.73 11.32 11.17
CA MET A 99 -2.11 12.68 11.58
C MET A 99 -2.06 12.85 13.10
N TRP A 100 -2.54 11.84 13.83
CA TRP A 100 -2.50 11.83 15.29
C TRP A 100 -1.07 11.73 15.84
N TRP A 101 -0.16 11.07 15.14
CA TRP A 101 1.26 11.04 15.50
C TRP A 101 1.92 12.44 15.40
N PHE A 102 1.59 13.21 14.35
CA PHE A 102 2.04 14.60 14.25
C PHE A 102 1.43 15.50 15.35
N VAL A 103 0.14 15.33 15.64
CA VAL A 103 -0.59 16.17 16.61
C VAL A 103 -0.21 15.82 18.05
N GLY A 104 -0.19 14.54 18.42
CA GLY A 104 0.09 14.09 19.78
C GLY A 104 1.60 14.09 20.06
N PRO A 105 2.31 12.98 19.76
CA PRO A 105 3.73 12.80 20.04
C PRO A 105 4.65 13.95 19.61
N LEU A 106 4.48 14.49 18.40
CA LEU A 106 5.37 15.54 17.90
C LEU A 106 4.98 16.97 18.30
N THR A 107 3.80 17.19 18.88
CA THR A 107 3.32 18.55 19.16
C THR A 107 2.71 18.70 20.55
N LEU A 108 1.59 18.03 20.85
CA LEU A 108 0.87 18.22 22.11
C LEU A 108 1.61 17.63 23.32
N PHE A 109 2.24 16.47 23.19
CA PHE A 109 2.92 15.82 24.32
C PHE A 109 4.11 16.65 24.83
N PRO A 110 5.01 17.17 23.96
CA PRO A 110 6.02 18.15 24.37
C PRO A 110 5.42 19.36 25.10
N ILE A 111 4.36 19.97 24.56
CA ILE A 111 3.70 21.14 25.16
C ILE A 111 3.18 20.81 26.56
N PHE A 112 2.51 19.67 26.74
CA PHE A 112 1.99 19.25 28.05
C PHE A 112 3.10 18.97 29.07
N ASN A 113 4.28 18.55 28.60
CA ASN A 113 5.47 18.33 29.41
C ASN A 113 6.36 19.58 29.55
N GLY A 114 5.89 20.76 29.12
CA GLY A 114 6.62 22.03 29.22
C GLY A 114 7.85 22.11 28.31
N GLN A 115 7.96 21.22 27.31
CA GLN A 115 9.02 21.20 26.31
C GLN A 115 8.62 22.01 25.07
N PRO A 116 9.58 22.65 24.38
CA PRO A 116 9.31 23.32 23.11
C PRO A 116 8.95 22.30 22.03
N VAL A 117 8.11 22.69 21.07
CA VAL A 117 7.81 21.87 19.89
C VAL A 117 9.00 21.93 18.94
N THR A 118 9.64 20.78 18.70
CA THR A 118 10.76 20.66 17.75
C THR A 118 10.42 19.66 16.64
N TRP A 119 10.16 20.16 15.44
CA TRP A 119 9.93 19.33 14.25
C TRP A 119 11.26 19.04 13.53
N THR A 120 12.14 18.30 14.21
CA THR A 120 13.42 17.83 13.65
C THR A 120 13.33 16.36 13.25
N ILE A 121 14.27 15.89 12.42
CA ILE A 121 14.39 14.46 12.10
C ILE A 121 14.66 13.65 13.36
N GLY A 122 15.52 14.12 14.27
CA GLY A 122 15.80 13.47 15.55
C GLY A 122 14.54 13.26 16.39
N ALA A 123 13.73 14.31 16.57
CA ALA A 123 12.46 14.20 17.32
C ALA A 123 11.47 13.20 16.65
N ALA A 124 11.45 13.15 15.32
CA ALA A 124 10.66 12.17 14.57
C ALA A 124 11.20 10.74 14.70
N GLN A 125 12.52 10.57 14.79
CA GLN A 125 13.18 9.29 15.04
C GLN A 125 12.90 8.79 16.47
N ASP A 126 12.95 9.68 17.47
CA ASP A 126 12.59 9.36 18.85
C ASP A 126 11.12 8.94 18.98
N ALA A 127 10.23 9.62 18.25
CA ALA A 127 8.80 9.31 18.23
C ALA A 127 8.43 8.14 17.29
N PHE A 128 9.38 7.53 16.57
CA PHE A 128 9.12 6.43 15.61
C PHE A 128 8.31 5.26 16.19
N PRO A 129 8.53 4.80 17.44
CA PRO A 129 7.76 3.69 17.98
C PRO A 129 6.27 4.00 18.15
N LEU A 130 5.93 5.27 18.39
CA LEU A 130 4.54 5.71 18.46
C LEU A 130 3.94 5.82 17.05
N LEU A 131 4.75 6.09 16.01
CA LEU A 131 4.26 6.12 14.63
C LEU A 131 3.75 4.74 14.19
N THR A 132 4.55 3.69 14.41
CA THR A 132 4.19 2.32 14.03
C THR A 132 2.93 1.86 14.76
N GLY A 133 2.88 2.14 16.06
CA GLY A 133 1.77 1.87 16.94
C GLY A 133 0.47 2.61 16.57
N LEU A 134 0.54 3.93 16.43
CA LEU A 134 -0.63 4.78 16.16
C LEU A 134 -1.15 4.60 14.74
N ALA A 135 -0.26 4.56 13.74
CA ALA A 135 -0.67 4.46 12.34
C ALA A 135 -1.27 3.08 12.04
N VAL A 136 -0.56 2.00 12.37
CA VAL A 136 -0.99 0.66 11.95
C VAL A 136 -1.84 -0.02 13.00
N SER A 137 -1.32 -0.24 14.21
CA SER A 137 -2.01 -1.03 15.23
C SER A 137 -3.29 -0.37 15.74
N PHE A 138 -3.24 0.92 16.07
CA PHE A 138 -4.41 1.68 16.53
C PHE A 138 -5.28 2.14 15.36
N GLY A 139 -4.69 2.87 14.40
CA GLY A 139 -5.40 3.50 13.29
C GLY A 139 -6.14 2.51 12.39
N ALA A 140 -5.42 1.51 11.85
CA ALA A 140 -6.04 0.52 10.96
C ALA A 140 -7.13 -0.30 11.67
N ALA A 141 -6.89 -0.71 12.92
CA ALA A 141 -7.86 -1.44 13.73
C ALA A 141 -9.11 -0.60 13.98
N MET A 142 -8.95 0.66 14.41
CA MET A 142 -10.05 1.59 14.65
C MET A 142 -10.92 1.76 13.39
N GLY A 143 -10.31 1.94 12.22
CA GLY A 143 -11.05 2.09 10.96
C GLY A 143 -11.86 0.85 10.58
N LEU A 144 -11.31 -0.35 10.75
CA LEU A 144 -12.02 -1.62 10.53
C LEU A 144 -13.14 -1.87 11.54
N ILE A 145 -12.89 -1.59 12.82
CA ILE A 145 -13.89 -1.73 13.89
C ILE A 145 -15.03 -0.75 13.66
N TYR A 146 -14.73 0.50 13.33
CA TYR A 146 -15.72 1.53 13.00
C TYR A 146 -16.63 1.07 11.84
N LEU A 147 -16.06 0.57 10.75
CA LEU A 147 -16.83 0.06 9.62
C LEU A 147 -17.77 -1.07 10.04
N THR A 148 -17.26 -2.03 10.82
CA THR A 148 -18.02 -3.18 11.31
C THR A 148 -19.19 -2.74 12.17
N LEU A 149 -18.96 -1.85 13.14
CA LEU A 149 -20.00 -1.29 14.01
C LEU A 149 -21.04 -0.50 13.19
N ALA A 150 -20.60 0.38 12.28
CA ALA A 150 -21.50 1.14 11.44
C ALA A 150 -22.37 0.23 10.55
N ALA A 151 -21.82 -0.86 10.02
CA ALA A 151 -22.57 -1.85 9.25
C ALA A 151 -23.58 -2.64 10.09
N LEU A 152 -23.21 -3.01 11.33
CA LEU A 152 -24.11 -3.65 12.30
C LEU A 152 -25.31 -2.75 12.61
N PHE A 153 -25.06 -1.49 13.01
CA PHE A 153 -26.13 -0.56 13.37
C PHE A 153 -27.00 -0.12 12.18
N ALA A 154 -26.46 -0.15 10.96
CA ALA A 154 -27.24 0.09 9.75
C ALA A 154 -28.07 -1.13 9.31
N GLY A 155 -28.08 -2.23 10.07
CA GLY A 155 -28.84 -3.45 9.73
C GLY A 155 -28.35 -4.16 8.46
N LYS A 156 -27.13 -3.85 8.00
CA LYS A 156 -26.60 -4.39 6.73
C LYS A 156 -26.16 -5.86 6.84
N LEU A 157 -25.97 -6.36 8.06
CA LEU A 157 -25.55 -7.73 8.36
C LEU A 157 -26.75 -8.67 8.59
N ASN A 158 -27.73 -8.65 7.69
CA ASN A 158 -28.86 -9.60 7.73
C ASN A 158 -28.45 -10.97 7.14
N PRO A 159 -29.15 -12.08 7.46
CA PRO A 159 -28.77 -13.43 7.03
C PRO A 159 -28.69 -13.61 5.50
N GLN A 160 -29.54 -12.92 4.74
CA GLN A 160 -29.56 -12.98 3.28
C GLN A 160 -28.32 -12.30 2.67
N ASN A 161 -27.94 -11.13 3.18
CA ASN A 161 -26.72 -10.44 2.79
C ASN A 161 -25.49 -11.26 3.18
N LEU A 162 -25.47 -11.87 4.37
CA LEU A 162 -24.38 -12.74 4.81
C LEU A 162 -24.20 -13.96 3.89
N ARG A 163 -25.29 -14.57 3.41
CA ARG A 163 -25.23 -15.68 2.44
C ARG A 163 -24.64 -15.25 1.09
N ASN A 164 -25.07 -14.10 0.57
CA ASN A 164 -24.55 -13.54 -0.69
C ASN A 164 -23.07 -13.12 -0.56
N ILE A 165 -22.69 -12.60 0.61
CA ILE A 165 -21.30 -12.32 0.97
C ILE A 165 -20.49 -13.63 0.98
N GLY A 166 -21.00 -14.71 1.57
CA GLY A 166 -20.29 -15.99 1.73
C GLY A 166 -19.87 -16.64 0.41
N LEU A 167 -20.74 -16.70 -0.60
CA LEU A 167 -20.39 -17.28 -1.91
C LEU A 167 -19.34 -16.45 -2.64
N THR A 168 -19.45 -15.12 -2.56
CA THR A 168 -18.45 -14.21 -3.11
C THR A 168 -17.13 -14.29 -2.34
N PHE A 169 -17.21 -14.49 -1.01
CA PHE A 169 -16.07 -14.56 -0.10
C PHE A 169 -15.12 -15.71 -0.45
N VAL A 170 -15.65 -16.91 -0.72
CA VAL A 170 -14.82 -18.08 -1.05
C VAL A 170 -13.96 -17.82 -2.30
N GLY A 171 -14.57 -17.35 -3.40
CA GLY A 171 -13.81 -17.10 -4.64
C GLY A 171 -12.72 -16.03 -4.47
N LEU A 172 -13.00 -14.99 -3.68
CA LEU A 172 -12.04 -13.92 -3.37
C LEU A 172 -10.91 -14.41 -2.49
N ALA A 173 -11.24 -15.18 -1.45
CA ALA A 173 -10.27 -15.75 -0.52
C ALA A 173 -9.36 -16.76 -1.24
N VAL A 174 -9.91 -17.60 -2.14
CA VAL A 174 -9.12 -18.54 -2.95
C VAL A 174 -8.19 -17.80 -3.91
N SER A 175 -8.70 -16.80 -4.63
CA SER A 175 -7.87 -16.00 -5.55
C SER A 175 -6.74 -15.27 -4.79
N GLY A 176 -7.08 -14.74 -3.61
CA GLY A 176 -6.13 -14.13 -2.70
C GLY A 176 -5.09 -15.12 -2.17
N ALA A 177 -5.51 -16.29 -1.71
CA ALA A 177 -4.66 -17.36 -1.21
C ALA A 177 -3.63 -17.82 -2.24
N LEU A 178 -4.05 -18.04 -3.49
CA LEU A 178 -3.16 -18.40 -4.60
C LEU A 178 -2.15 -17.29 -4.90
N ALA A 179 -2.59 -16.04 -4.88
CA ALA A 179 -1.69 -14.90 -5.06
C ALA A 179 -0.71 -14.73 -3.88
N GLY A 180 -1.15 -14.99 -2.65
CA GLY A 180 -0.32 -15.01 -1.45
C GLY A 180 0.71 -16.12 -1.47
N LEU A 181 0.36 -17.31 -1.97
CA LEU A 181 1.32 -18.39 -2.20
C LEU A 181 2.45 -17.95 -3.14
N LEU A 182 2.13 -17.31 -4.27
CA LEU A 182 3.14 -16.83 -5.23
C LEU A 182 4.07 -15.78 -4.60
N GLY A 183 3.52 -14.83 -3.84
CA GLY A 183 4.34 -13.86 -3.10
C GLY A 183 5.20 -14.55 -2.04
N GLY A 184 4.62 -15.51 -1.31
CA GLY A 184 5.27 -16.27 -0.24
C GLY A 184 6.43 -17.11 -0.74
N LEU A 185 6.33 -17.70 -1.93
CA LEU A 185 7.42 -18.45 -2.58
C LEU A 185 8.60 -17.54 -2.93
N VAL A 186 8.35 -16.36 -3.49
CA VAL A 186 9.42 -15.41 -3.84
C VAL A 186 10.09 -14.85 -2.59
N PHE A 187 9.29 -14.41 -1.62
CA PHE A 187 9.82 -13.91 -0.34
C PHE A 187 10.56 -15.01 0.42
N GLY A 188 10.01 -16.22 0.45
CA GLY A 188 10.63 -17.40 1.04
C GLY A 188 11.96 -17.76 0.38
N GLY A 189 12.09 -17.55 -0.94
CA GLY A 189 13.36 -17.70 -1.65
C GLY A 189 14.46 -16.78 -1.12
N TRP A 190 14.14 -15.53 -0.76
CA TRP A 190 15.10 -14.64 -0.09
C TRP A 190 15.38 -15.11 1.35
N MET A 191 14.34 -15.43 2.13
CA MET A 191 14.47 -15.90 3.52
C MET A 191 15.36 -17.15 3.65
N SER A 192 15.30 -18.05 2.66
CA SER A 192 16.19 -19.21 2.57
C SER A 192 17.67 -18.81 2.47
N ARG A 193 17.98 -17.80 1.65
CA ARG A 193 19.37 -17.33 1.45
C ARG A 193 19.95 -16.68 2.70
N VAL A 194 19.12 -16.01 3.48
CA VAL A 194 19.53 -15.36 4.74
C VAL A 194 19.26 -16.22 5.99
N GLN A 195 18.93 -17.50 5.82
CA GLN A 195 18.71 -18.47 6.90
C GLN A 195 17.67 -17.99 7.94
N PHE A 196 16.57 -17.39 7.49
CA PHE A 196 15.56 -16.81 8.38
C PHE A 196 14.55 -17.84 8.93
N PHE A 197 14.39 -19.00 8.29
CA PHE A 197 13.35 -19.96 8.68
C PHE A 197 13.48 -20.55 10.09
N PRO A 198 14.68 -20.79 10.65
CA PRO A 198 14.81 -21.18 12.06
C PRO A 198 14.13 -20.19 13.02
N LEU A 199 14.22 -18.88 12.76
CA LEU A 199 13.52 -17.87 13.57
C LEU A 199 12.00 -17.99 13.46
N VAL A 200 11.48 -18.27 12.26
CA VAL A 200 10.04 -18.49 12.06
C VAL A 200 9.58 -19.78 12.74
N ALA A 201 10.40 -20.82 12.72
CA ALA A 201 10.13 -22.12 13.32
C ALA A 201 9.98 -22.06 14.85
N GLN A 202 10.65 -21.10 15.51
CA GLN A 202 10.53 -20.88 16.95
C GLN A 202 9.09 -20.55 17.40
N ILE A 203 8.23 -20.03 16.51
CA ILE A 203 6.79 -19.86 16.79
C ILE A 203 6.13 -21.21 17.12
N LEU A 204 6.61 -22.30 16.52
CA LEU A 204 6.17 -23.67 16.77
C LEU A 204 7.06 -24.40 17.81
N GLN A 205 7.95 -23.67 18.49
CA GLN A 205 8.90 -24.22 19.46
C GLN A 205 9.80 -25.32 18.87
N THR A 206 10.25 -25.13 17.63
CA THR A 206 11.16 -26.04 16.93
C THR A 206 12.23 -25.27 16.16
N ASP A 207 13.40 -25.89 15.95
CA ASP A 207 14.50 -25.33 15.16
C ASP A 207 14.50 -25.83 13.69
N SER A 208 13.47 -26.58 13.29
CA SER A 208 13.39 -27.13 11.93
C SER A 208 13.14 -26.03 10.90
N ALA A 209 14.13 -25.80 10.04
CA ALA A 209 14.00 -24.86 8.92
C ALA A 209 12.85 -25.23 7.97
N ASP A 210 12.58 -26.51 7.76
CA ASP A 210 11.46 -26.98 6.93
C ASP A 210 10.10 -26.65 7.58
N ALA A 211 10.00 -26.78 8.91
CA ALA A 211 8.80 -26.38 9.64
C ALA A 211 8.59 -24.85 9.56
N GLY A 212 9.67 -24.06 9.70
CA GLY A 212 9.64 -22.61 9.51
C GLY A 212 9.23 -22.20 8.10
N TYR A 213 9.72 -22.90 7.07
CA TYR A 213 9.32 -22.68 5.68
C TYR A 213 7.83 -23.00 5.47
N ALA A 214 7.36 -24.16 5.96
CA ALA A 214 5.96 -24.55 5.85
C ALA A 214 5.03 -23.54 6.55
N LEU A 215 5.42 -23.06 7.74
CA LEU A 215 4.67 -22.04 8.47
C LEU A 215 4.64 -20.71 7.70
N HIS A 216 5.76 -20.28 7.13
CA HIS A 216 5.83 -19.07 6.30
C HIS A 216 4.88 -19.14 5.09
N ILE A 217 4.82 -20.29 4.41
CA ILE A 217 3.90 -20.48 3.28
C ILE A 217 2.44 -20.47 3.75
N LEU A 218 2.12 -21.10 4.88
CA LEU A 218 0.78 -21.07 5.47
C LEU A 218 0.36 -19.62 5.80
N ILE A 219 1.23 -18.86 6.46
CA ILE A 219 1.01 -17.45 6.79
C ILE A 219 0.79 -16.64 5.50
N SER A 220 1.62 -16.85 4.47
CA SER A 220 1.50 -16.18 3.17
C SER A 220 0.14 -16.45 2.51
N VAL A 221 -0.35 -17.69 2.56
CA VAL A 221 -1.68 -18.06 2.05
C VAL A 221 -2.80 -17.34 2.81
N ILE A 222 -2.71 -17.28 4.14
CA ILE A 222 -3.70 -16.59 4.98
C ILE A 222 -3.71 -15.09 4.68
N ILE A 223 -2.53 -14.46 4.62
CA ILE A 223 -2.36 -13.05 4.27
C ILE A 223 -2.93 -12.75 2.88
N GLY A 224 -2.66 -13.62 1.91
CA GLY A 224 -3.21 -13.49 0.56
C GLY A 224 -4.73 -13.59 0.55
N ALA A 225 -5.31 -14.55 1.27
CA ALA A 225 -6.75 -14.71 1.38
C ALA A 225 -7.42 -13.45 1.97
N THR A 226 -6.83 -12.87 3.02
CA THR A 226 -7.32 -11.62 3.61
C THR A 226 -7.20 -10.44 2.63
N PHE A 227 -6.17 -10.36 1.80
CA PHE A 227 -6.08 -9.34 0.75
C PHE A 227 -7.26 -9.40 -0.23
N GLY A 228 -7.57 -10.60 -0.75
CA GLY A 228 -8.67 -10.79 -1.70
C GLY A 228 -10.03 -10.43 -1.10
N VAL A 229 -10.23 -10.68 0.20
CA VAL A 229 -11.45 -10.32 0.93
C VAL A 229 -11.54 -8.82 1.19
N LEU A 230 -10.45 -8.20 1.66
CA LEU A 230 -10.45 -6.81 2.15
C LEU A 230 -10.54 -5.78 1.02
N PHE A 231 -9.83 -6.00 -0.09
CA PHE A 231 -9.60 -4.95 -1.09
C PHE A 231 -10.36 -5.11 -2.40
N ARG A 232 -11.22 -6.14 -2.54
CA ARG A 232 -11.97 -6.37 -3.80
C ARG A 232 -12.70 -5.11 -4.29
N ALA A 233 -13.28 -4.35 -3.38
CA ALA A 233 -14.14 -3.21 -3.68
C ALA A 233 -13.32 -1.98 -4.08
N ASP A 234 -12.03 -1.98 -3.76
CA ASP A 234 -11.08 -0.91 -3.99
C ASP A 234 -10.17 -1.18 -5.21
N ILE A 235 -10.05 -2.44 -5.62
CA ILE A 235 -9.28 -2.85 -6.80
C ILE A 235 -10.11 -2.63 -8.07
N ARG A 236 -9.57 -1.82 -8.99
CA ARG A 236 -10.23 -1.41 -10.25
C ARG A 236 -9.48 -1.84 -11.51
N GLY A 237 -8.26 -2.34 -11.34
CA GLY A 237 -7.40 -2.82 -12.42
C GLY A 237 -6.05 -3.26 -11.90
N LEU A 238 -5.16 -3.64 -12.82
CA LEU A 238 -3.82 -4.13 -12.47
C LEU A 238 -3.02 -3.11 -11.66
N GLY A 239 -2.93 -1.86 -12.12
CA GLY A 239 -2.15 -0.82 -11.43
C GLY A 239 -2.64 -0.52 -10.01
N THR A 240 -3.96 -0.45 -9.80
CA THR A 240 -4.50 -0.24 -8.45
C THR A 240 -4.27 -1.46 -7.56
N SER A 241 -4.41 -2.68 -8.09
CA SER A 241 -4.14 -3.91 -7.33
C SER A 241 -2.69 -4.01 -6.86
N ILE A 242 -1.73 -3.67 -7.72
CA ILE A 242 -0.30 -3.61 -7.36
C ILE A 242 -0.08 -2.59 -6.25
N ALA A 243 -0.67 -1.40 -6.36
CA ALA A 243 -0.51 -0.36 -5.34
C ALA A 243 -1.17 -0.74 -4.00
N TRP A 244 -2.33 -1.40 -4.02
CA TRP A 244 -2.93 -1.97 -2.81
C TRP A 244 -2.06 -3.08 -2.23
N GLY A 245 -1.48 -3.94 -3.07
CA GLY A 245 -0.55 -4.97 -2.65
C GLY A 245 0.70 -4.39 -1.99
N PHE A 246 1.30 -3.37 -2.60
CA PHE A 246 2.44 -2.61 -2.07
C PHE A 246 2.14 -2.03 -0.67
N ALA A 247 1.01 -1.34 -0.55
CA ALA A 247 0.50 -0.81 0.71
C ALA A 247 0.30 -1.90 1.76
N TYR A 248 -0.31 -3.01 1.35
CA TYR A 248 -0.63 -4.12 2.24
C TYR A 248 0.63 -4.85 2.72
N GLY A 249 1.63 -4.99 1.86
CA GLY A 249 2.96 -5.48 2.22
C GLY A 249 3.59 -4.60 3.30
N PHE A 250 3.56 -3.27 3.13
CA PHE A 250 4.05 -2.34 4.16
C PHE A 250 3.32 -2.49 5.50
N ILE A 251 1.99 -2.60 5.48
CA ILE A 251 1.18 -2.84 6.69
C ILE A 251 1.59 -4.17 7.35
N TRP A 252 1.79 -5.22 6.58
CA TRP A 252 2.23 -6.52 7.08
C TRP A 252 3.67 -6.56 7.56
N TRP A 253 4.54 -5.69 7.09
CA TRP A 253 5.87 -5.56 7.70
C TRP A 253 5.74 -5.07 9.16
N ILE A 254 4.92 -4.05 9.40
CA ILE A 254 4.67 -3.54 10.76
C ILE A 254 3.92 -4.59 11.60
N LEU A 255 2.84 -5.17 11.07
CA LEU A 255 2.04 -6.15 11.81
C LEU A 255 2.77 -7.49 11.99
N GLY A 256 3.45 -7.99 10.97
CA GLY A 256 4.11 -9.30 10.99
C GLY A 256 5.46 -9.23 11.69
N ALA A 257 6.42 -8.52 11.09
CA ALA A 257 7.82 -8.53 11.53
C ALA A 257 8.03 -7.75 12.84
N LEU A 258 7.39 -6.59 13.01
CA LEU A 258 7.62 -5.73 14.19
C LEU A 258 6.63 -5.96 15.33
N THR A 259 5.51 -6.68 15.10
CA THR A 259 4.44 -6.82 16.09
C THR A 259 4.16 -8.28 16.44
N LEU A 260 3.58 -9.05 15.52
CA LEU A 260 3.04 -10.39 15.79
C LEU A 260 4.14 -11.42 16.01
N MET A 261 5.17 -11.47 15.16
CA MET A 261 6.26 -12.43 15.33
C MET A 261 6.95 -12.25 16.69
N PRO A 262 7.42 -11.05 17.08
CA PRO A 262 7.99 -10.83 18.41
C PRO A 262 7.05 -11.18 19.58
N VAL A 263 5.75 -10.89 19.44
CA VAL A 263 4.74 -11.28 20.45
C VAL A 263 4.62 -12.81 20.55
N PHE A 264 4.58 -13.54 19.44
CA PHE A 264 4.54 -15.00 19.45
C PHE A 264 5.82 -15.64 19.99
N LEU A 265 6.96 -14.95 19.88
CA LEU A 265 8.24 -15.36 20.48
C LEU A 265 8.35 -14.97 21.97
N GLY A 266 7.35 -14.27 22.53
CA GLY A 266 7.32 -13.90 23.95
C GLY A 266 8.21 -12.71 24.32
N VAL A 267 8.75 -11.97 23.34
CA VAL A 267 9.61 -10.80 23.60
C VAL A 267 8.84 -9.47 23.57
N GLY A 268 7.54 -9.51 23.26
CA GLY A 268 6.70 -8.31 23.10
C GLY A 268 6.89 -7.61 21.77
N VAL A 269 6.11 -6.57 21.49
CA VAL A 269 6.26 -5.80 20.23
C VAL A 269 7.63 -5.12 20.14
N GLN A 270 8.17 -4.98 18.93
CA GLN A 270 9.50 -4.42 18.68
C GLN A 270 9.41 -3.24 17.71
N TRP A 271 8.94 -2.10 18.23
CA TRP A 271 8.66 -0.90 17.43
C TRP A 271 9.79 0.14 17.43
N SER A 272 10.93 -0.15 18.05
CA SER A 272 12.06 0.78 18.08
C SER A 272 12.61 1.04 16.67
N LEU A 273 13.16 2.24 16.45
CA LEU A 273 13.80 2.59 15.19
C LEU A 273 14.96 1.65 14.87
N GLY A 274 15.79 1.33 15.86
CA GLY A 274 16.93 0.42 15.71
C GLY A 274 16.51 -0.97 15.24
N VAL A 275 15.47 -1.56 15.84
CA VAL A 275 14.98 -2.88 15.39
C VAL A 275 14.37 -2.80 13.99
N ALA A 276 13.68 -1.71 13.66
CA ALA A 276 13.16 -1.50 12.30
C ALA A 276 14.27 -1.35 11.25
N GLN A 277 15.38 -0.71 11.61
CA GLN A 277 16.60 -0.59 10.79
C GLN A 277 17.28 -1.96 10.59
N GLU A 278 17.44 -2.74 11.65
CA GLU A 278 17.97 -4.11 11.60
C GLU A 278 17.09 -5.03 10.72
N ASN A 279 15.78 -4.82 10.76
CA ASN A 279 14.79 -5.56 9.96
C ASN A 279 14.50 -4.95 8.59
N PHE A 280 15.33 -4.02 8.09
CA PHE A 280 15.10 -3.36 6.80
C PHE A 280 14.99 -4.37 5.64
N GLY A 281 15.77 -5.45 5.65
CA GLY A 281 15.66 -6.49 4.63
C GLY A 281 14.28 -7.15 4.59
N SER A 282 13.64 -7.33 5.74
CA SER A 282 12.27 -7.87 5.81
C SER A 282 11.23 -6.86 5.32
N LEU A 283 11.45 -5.55 5.47
CA LEU A 283 10.60 -4.51 4.86
C LEU A 283 10.58 -4.69 3.34
N VAL A 284 11.75 -4.77 2.71
CA VAL A 284 11.84 -4.98 1.26
C VAL A 284 11.14 -6.28 0.85
N GLY A 285 11.35 -7.35 1.61
CA GLY A 285 10.69 -8.64 1.38
C GLY A 285 9.16 -8.57 1.44
N HIS A 286 8.59 -7.87 2.42
CA HIS A 286 7.14 -7.67 2.53
C HIS A 286 6.60 -6.77 1.42
N ILE A 287 7.34 -5.74 1.00
CA ILE A 287 6.98 -4.90 -0.15
C ILE A 287 6.94 -5.74 -1.43
N VAL A 288 7.97 -6.54 -1.70
CA VAL A 288 8.02 -7.42 -2.88
C VAL A 288 6.92 -8.48 -2.82
N TYR A 289 6.68 -9.09 -1.65
CA TYR A 289 5.54 -9.98 -1.41
C TYR A 289 4.23 -9.30 -1.78
N GLY A 290 3.99 -8.08 -1.29
CA GLY A 290 2.79 -7.30 -1.54
C GLY A 290 2.60 -6.97 -3.02
N LEU A 291 3.67 -6.59 -3.72
CA LEU A 291 3.65 -6.32 -5.16
C LEU A 291 3.24 -7.56 -5.97
N ILE A 292 3.81 -8.72 -5.66
CA ILE A 292 3.50 -9.99 -6.32
C ILE A 292 2.07 -10.42 -6.01
N LEU A 293 1.64 -10.32 -4.74
CA LEU A 293 0.28 -10.58 -4.31
C LEU A 293 -0.72 -9.72 -5.10
N GLY A 294 -0.50 -8.41 -5.17
CA GLY A 294 -1.36 -7.47 -5.89
C GLY A 294 -1.41 -7.77 -7.39
N LEU A 295 -0.27 -8.04 -8.02
CA LEU A 295 -0.18 -8.40 -9.44
C LEU A 295 -0.91 -9.72 -9.73
N SER A 296 -0.54 -10.79 -9.03
CA SER A 296 -1.10 -12.14 -9.23
C SER A 296 -2.60 -12.17 -8.97
N TYR A 297 -3.07 -11.52 -7.90
CA TYR A 297 -4.50 -11.42 -7.62
C TYR A 297 -5.26 -10.78 -8.78
N ALA A 298 -4.76 -9.65 -9.29
CA ALA A 298 -5.40 -8.97 -10.41
C ALA A 298 -5.34 -9.78 -11.70
N LEU A 299 -4.25 -10.51 -11.97
CA LEU A 299 -4.16 -11.38 -13.14
C LEU A 299 -5.16 -12.55 -13.07
N ILE A 300 -5.30 -13.19 -11.90
CA ILE A 300 -6.28 -14.26 -11.67
C ILE A 300 -7.70 -13.73 -11.91
N VAL A 301 -8.06 -12.63 -11.25
CA VAL A 301 -9.39 -12.02 -11.39
C VAL A 301 -9.64 -11.53 -12.82
N ARG A 302 -8.64 -10.93 -13.46
CA ARG A 302 -8.77 -10.42 -14.84
C ARG A 302 -8.93 -11.55 -15.85
N THR A 303 -8.23 -12.66 -15.66
CA THR A 303 -8.37 -13.85 -16.52
C THR A 303 -9.78 -14.41 -16.45
N TYR A 304 -10.33 -14.52 -15.23
CA TYR A 304 -11.73 -14.92 -15.04
C TYR A 304 -12.71 -13.95 -15.74
N GLN A 305 -12.52 -12.64 -15.58
CA GLN A 305 -13.36 -11.64 -16.25
C GLN A 305 -13.28 -11.75 -17.77
N ILE A 306 -12.08 -11.89 -18.33
CA ILE A 306 -11.91 -11.98 -19.78
C ILE A 306 -12.60 -13.23 -20.33
N LEU A 307 -12.37 -14.39 -19.71
CA LEU A 307 -12.87 -15.67 -20.22
C LEU A 307 -14.39 -15.83 -20.07
N PHE A 308 -14.98 -15.31 -18.99
CA PHE A 308 -16.37 -15.62 -18.64
C PHE A 308 -17.31 -14.41 -18.67
N VAL A 309 -16.80 -13.17 -18.70
CA VAL A 309 -17.63 -11.95 -18.67
C VAL A 309 -17.45 -11.12 -19.93
N ASP A 310 -16.22 -10.70 -20.24
CA ASP A 310 -15.93 -9.84 -21.40
C ASP A 310 -16.12 -10.60 -22.74
N SER A 311 -16.07 -11.94 -22.71
CA SER A 311 -16.32 -12.80 -23.88
C SER A 311 -17.81 -12.97 -24.20
N ASP A 312 -18.70 -12.55 -23.31
CA ASP A 312 -20.15 -12.54 -23.57
C ASP A 312 -20.48 -11.46 -24.61
N PRO A 313 -21.16 -11.82 -25.74
CA PRO A 313 -21.60 -10.85 -26.73
C PRO A 313 -22.40 -9.67 -26.16
N LEU A 314 -23.10 -9.85 -25.04
CA LEU A 314 -23.91 -8.82 -24.39
C LEU A 314 -23.06 -7.76 -23.64
N ASN A 315 -21.83 -8.09 -23.26
CA ASN A 315 -20.94 -7.21 -22.47
C ASN A 315 -19.80 -6.61 -23.32
N ARG A 316 -19.88 -6.72 -24.64
CA ARG A 316 -18.79 -6.32 -25.54
C ARG A 316 -18.67 -4.81 -25.65
N GLU A 317 -17.53 -4.27 -25.22
CA GLU A 317 -17.20 -2.86 -25.37
C GLU A 317 -16.95 -2.47 -26.85
N PRO A 318 -17.26 -1.22 -27.26
CA PRO A 318 -17.08 -0.76 -28.64
C PRO A 318 -15.62 -0.76 -29.13
N GLU A 319 -14.65 -0.59 -28.23
CA GLU A 319 -13.23 -0.71 -28.53
C GLU A 319 -12.68 -1.98 -27.88
N GLY A 320 -12.00 -2.81 -28.67
CA GLY A 320 -11.39 -4.03 -28.18
C GLY A 320 -10.26 -3.76 -27.16
N PRO A 321 -10.04 -4.66 -26.19
CA PRO A 321 -8.99 -4.50 -25.19
C PRO A 321 -7.59 -4.40 -25.82
N GLY A 322 -7.37 -5.04 -26.97
CA GLY A 322 -6.08 -5.04 -27.69
C GLY A 322 -5.66 -3.65 -28.20
N THR A 323 -6.51 -2.96 -28.96
CA THR A 323 -6.17 -1.65 -29.54
C THR A 323 -5.92 -0.60 -28.47
N ARG A 324 -6.75 -0.63 -27.42
CA ARG A 324 -6.60 0.25 -26.25
C ARG A 324 -5.27 0.02 -25.53
N ASN A 325 -4.89 -1.24 -25.30
CA ASN A 325 -3.65 -1.58 -24.62
C ASN A 325 -2.42 -1.24 -25.45
N VAL A 326 -2.44 -1.48 -26.78
CA VAL A 326 -1.36 -1.07 -27.69
C VAL A 326 -1.18 0.44 -27.70
N ARG A 327 -2.28 1.20 -27.74
CA ARG A 327 -2.24 2.67 -27.61
C ARG A 327 -1.63 3.08 -26.27
N ALA A 328 -2.08 2.49 -25.17
CA ALA A 328 -1.57 2.80 -23.84
C ALA A 328 -0.07 2.49 -23.70
N LEU A 329 0.40 1.37 -24.26
CA LEU A 329 1.83 1.02 -24.35
C LEU A 329 2.62 2.10 -25.09
N GLY A 330 2.20 2.46 -26.31
CA GLY A 330 2.88 3.45 -27.12
C GLY A 330 2.95 4.83 -26.45
N LEU A 331 1.83 5.30 -25.89
CA LEU A 331 1.81 6.56 -25.14
C LEU A 331 2.70 6.50 -23.88
N GLY A 332 2.77 5.35 -23.23
CA GLY A 332 3.66 5.10 -22.09
C GLY A 332 5.15 5.18 -22.47
N ILE A 333 5.52 4.57 -23.60
CA ILE A 333 6.89 4.65 -24.16
C ILE A 333 7.26 6.10 -24.46
N ILE A 334 6.40 6.84 -25.14
CA ILE A 334 6.66 8.25 -25.48
C ILE A 334 6.77 9.09 -24.21
N ALA A 335 5.86 8.90 -23.25
CA ALA A 335 5.89 9.62 -21.98
C ALA A 335 7.16 9.30 -21.15
N SER A 336 7.73 8.10 -21.31
CA SER A 336 8.96 7.72 -20.58
C SER A 336 10.16 8.58 -20.92
N VAL A 337 10.18 9.24 -22.08
CA VAL A 337 11.31 10.08 -22.48
C VAL A 337 11.50 11.22 -21.48
N THR A 338 10.42 11.87 -21.03
CA THR A 338 10.52 12.98 -20.06
C THR A 338 10.97 12.49 -18.69
N GLY A 339 10.41 11.37 -18.21
CA GLY A 339 10.82 10.74 -16.96
C GLY A 339 12.28 10.26 -16.99
N GLY A 340 12.68 9.59 -18.07
CA GLY A 340 14.03 9.04 -18.26
C GLY A 340 15.09 10.14 -18.29
N LEU A 341 14.81 11.26 -18.97
CA LEU A 341 15.68 12.44 -18.97
C LEU A 341 15.77 13.10 -17.59
N ALA A 342 14.64 13.23 -16.87
CA ALA A 342 14.65 13.78 -15.51
C ALA A 342 15.51 12.91 -14.57
N PHE A 343 15.39 11.58 -14.65
CA PHE A 343 16.23 10.67 -13.86
C PHE A 343 17.70 10.70 -14.31
N THR A 344 17.98 10.91 -15.59
CA THR A 344 19.36 11.06 -16.09
C THR A 344 20.11 12.19 -15.36
N LEU A 345 19.44 13.29 -15.02
CA LEU A 345 20.06 14.39 -14.25
C LEU A 345 20.60 13.91 -12.89
N VAL A 346 19.82 13.07 -12.18
CA VAL A 346 20.23 12.49 -10.90
C VAL A 346 21.39 11.51 -11.11
N MET A 347 21.36 10.69 -12.16
CA MET A 347 22.42 9.73 -12.43
C MET A 347 23.73 10.38 -12.84
N VAL A 348 23.68 11.50 -13.56
CA VAL A 348 24.87 12.31 -13.87
C VAL A 348 25.44 12.91 -12.58
N ALA A 349 24.59 13.49 -11.73
CA ALA A 349 25.01 14.07 -10.46
C ALA A 349 25.62 13.05 -9.48
N THR A 350 25.21 11.79 -9.58
CA THR A 350 25.66 10.70 -8.70
C THR A 350 26.65 9.74 -9.36
N ASN A 351 27.04 10.00 -10.61
CA ASN A 351 27.93 9.17 -11.41
C ASN A 351 27.51 7.69 -11.50
N THR A 352 26.21 7.41 -11.61
CA THR A 352 25.68 6.02 -11.64
C THR A 352 25.50 5.44 -13.04
N LEU A 353 25.64 6.26 -14.09
CA LEU A 353 25.55 5.81 -15.49
C LEU A 353 26.51 4.66 -15.83
N PRO A 354 27.81 4.68 -15.43
CA PRO A 354 28.70 3.53 -15.65
C PRO A 354 28.18 2.22 -15.04
N SER A 355 27.58 2.26 -13.85
CA SER A 355 27.00 1.08 -13.20
C SER A 355 25.80 0.53 -13.98
N VAL A 356 24.98 1.41 -14.57
CA VAL A 356 23.89 1.01 -15.45
C VAL A 356 24.42 0.37 -16.74
N ALA A 357 25.53 0.88 -17.29
CA ALA A 357 26.20 0.25 -18.44
C ALA A 357 26.64 -1.19 -18.14
N GLY A 358 26.95 -1.49 -16.88
CA GLY A 358 27.34 -2.82 -16.41
C GLY A 358 26.29 -3.90 -16.67
N VAL A 359 24.99 -3.53 -16.78
CA VAL A 359 23.90 -4.46 -17.11
C VAL A 359 24.12 -5.17 -18.45
N VAL A 360 24.83 -4.53 -19.38
CA VAL A 360 25.21 -5.09 -20.69
C VAL A 360 26.72 -5.36 -20.81
N GLY A 361 27.43 -5.41 -19.68
CA GLY A 361 28.88 -5.64 -19.64
C GLY A 361 29.73 -4.43 -20.04
N GLY A 362 29.15 -3.22 -20.13
CA GLY A 362 29.86 -1.99 -20.46
C GLY A 362 30.24 -1.17 -19.22
N ASN A 363 31.01 -0.10 -19.42
CA ASN A 363 31.38 0.87 -18.36
C ASN A 363 31.29 2.35 -18.81
N ALA A 364 31.04 2.60 -20.09
CA ALA A 364 30.96 3.96 -20.62
C ALA A 364 29.64 4.63 -20.22
N ALA A 365 29.70 5.88 -19.75
CA ALA A 365 28.51 6.63 -19.35
C ALA A 365 27.46 6.78 -20.47
N LEU A 366 27.91 6.93 -21.72
CA LEU A 366 27.01 6.97 -22.88
C LEU A 366 26.26 5.63 -23.08
N VAL A 367 26.94 4.50 -22.90
CA VAL A 367 26.30 3.17 -22.96
C VAL A 367 25.27 3.05 -21.84
N GLY A 368 25.64 3.49 -20.62
CA GLY A 368 24.73 3.53 -19.48
C GLY A 368 23.48 4.40 -19.72
N PHE A 369 23.64 5.55 -20.38
CA PHE A 369 22.53 6.40 -20.77
C PHE A 369 21.59 5.71 -21.76
N VAL A 370 22.12 5.04 -22.79
CA VAL A 370 21.31 4.31 -23.78
C VAL A 370 20.56 3.13 -23.13
N VAL A 371 21.23 2.38 -22.26
CA VAL A 371 20.61 1.30 -21.48
C VAL A 371 19.51 1.86 -20.58
N HIS A 372 19.76 2.94 -19.86
CA HIS A 372 18.75 3.62 -19.04
C HIS A 372 17.53 4.06 -19.86
N MET A 373 17.72 4.70 -21.01
CA MET A 373 16.60 5.13 -21.85
C MET A 373 15.81 3.94 -22.41
N SER A 374 16.47 2.80 -22.66
CA SER A 374 15.81 1.56 -23.08
C SER A 374 14.96 0.96 -21.95
N ILE A 375 15.52 0.88 -20.73
CA ILE A 375 14.81 0.43 -19.53
C ILE A 375 13.63 1.37 -19.24
N SER A 376 13.85 2.67 -19.30
CA SER A 376 12.83 3.72 -19.17
C SER A 376 11.68 3.49 -20.14
N ALA A 377 11.95 3.21 -21.41
CA ALA A 377 10.90 2.91 -22.40
C ALA A 377 10.04 1.69 -22.01
N ILE A 378 10.68 0.59 -21.58
CA ILE A 378 9.99 -0.63 -21.12
C ILE A 378 9.13 -0.31 -19.90
N ILE A 379 9.70 0.38 -18.91
CA ILE A 379 8.99 0.76 -17.69
C ILE A 379 7.81 1.69 -18.01
N GLY A 380 8.00 2.69 -18.87
CA GLY A 380 6.92 3.61 -19.26
C GLY A 380 5.80 2.90 -20.01
N ALA A 381 6.11 1.91 -20.84
CA ALA A 381 5.12 1.05 -21.47
C ALA A 381 4.23 0.36 -20.41
N THR A 382 4.85 -0.20 -19.35
CA THR A 382 4.09 -0.82 -18.24
C THR A 382 3.22 0.20 -17.50
N TYR A 383 3.68 1.44 -17.28
CA TYR A 383 2.87 2.49 -16.68
C TYR A 383 1.59 2.77 -17.48
N GLY A 384 1.74 2.88 -18.81
CA GLY A 384 0.62 3.09 -19.72
C GLY A 384 -0.43 1.99 -19.59
N LEU A 385 0.00 0.72 -19.58
CA LEU A 385 -0.90 -0.43 -19.36
C LEU A 385 -1.59 -0.40 -18.00
N LEU A 386 -0.84 -0.13 -16.94
CA LEU A 386 -1.29 -0.24 -15.54
C LEU A 386 -2.24 0.89 -15.13
N PHE A 387 -1.98 2.13 -15.59
CA PHE A 387 -2.62 3.33 -15.04
C PHE A 387 -3.47 4.13 -16.04
N GLN A 388 -3.63 3.68 -17.29
CA GLN A 388 -4.52 4.33 -18.28
C GLN A 388 -5.92 4.67 -17.78
N ARG A 389 -6.46 3.87 -16.85
CA ARG A 389 -7.79 4.04 -16.26
C ARG A 389 -7.83 4.96 -15.03
N ASN A 390 -6.69 5.24 -14.40
CA ASN A 390 -6.63 5.90 -13.10
C ASN A 390 -6.19 7.37 -13.17
N VAL A 391 -5.66 7.81 -14.31
CA VAL A 391 -5.13 9.16 -14.53
C VAL A 391 -6.21 10.13 -15.03
N HIS A 392 -7.04 10.64 -14.12
CA HIS A 392 -8.18 11.53 -14.45
C HIS A 392 -7.86 13.02 -14.37
N THR A 393 -6.95 13.40 -13.48
CA THR A 393 -6.47 14.77 -13.28
C THR A 393 -4.95 14.76 -13.24
N TYR A 394 -4.31 15.91 -13.48
CA TYR A 394 -2.86 16.04 -13.34
C TYR A 394 -2.37 15.69 -11.94
N GLY A 395 -3.11 16.10 -10.89
CA GLY A 395 -2.78 15.73 -9.50
C GLY A 395 -2.79 14.21 -9.28
N SER A 396 -3.82 13.52 -9.75
CA SER A 396 -3.84 12.04 -9.63
C SER A 396 -2.80 11.35 -10.50
N ALA A 397 -2.50 11.91 -11.68
CA ALA A 397 -1.43 11.40 -12.52
C ALA A 397 -0.11 11.49 -11.78
N LEU A 398 0.22 12.66 -11.21
CA LEU A 398 1.41 12.85 -10.40
C LEU A 398 1.47 11.86 -9.23
N SER A 399 0.37 11.70 -8.47
CA SER A 399 0.32 10.76 -7.34
C SER A 399 0.59 9.32 -7.77
N TRP A 400 -0.06 8.83 -8.83
CA TRP A 400 0.19 7.47 -9.36
C TRP A 400 1.60 7.32 -9.91
N GLY A 401 2.14 8.38 -10.52
CA GLY A 401 3.53 8.45 -10.96
C GLY A 401 4.51 8.27 -9.81
N ILE A 402 4.32 8.99 -8.71
CA ILE A 402 5.17 8.90 -7.51
C ILE A 402 5.09 7.50 -6.89
N VAL A 403 3.88 6.93 -6.74
CA VAL A 403 3.69 5.54 -6.28
C VAL A 403 4.47 4.57 -7.17
N PHE A 404 4.34 4.72 -8.48
CA PHE A 404 5.00 3.86 -9.44
C PHE A 404 6.53 4.00 -9.41
N GLY A 405 7.05 5.23 -9.25
CA GLY A 405 8.46 5.49 -9.03
C GLY A 405 8.98 4.81 -7.76
N LEU A 406 8.27 4.96 -6.64
CA LEU A 406 8.63 4.32 -5.38
C LEU A 406 8.67 2.79 -5.50
N VAL A 407 7.69 2.18 -6.17
CA VAL A 407 7.68 0.74 -6.47
C VAL A 407 8.94 0.34 -7.26
N TRP A 408 9.32 1.11 -8.28
CA TRP A 408 10.52 0.82 -9.06
C TRP A 408 11.82 1.06 -8.31
N TRP A 409 11.86 1.87 -7.26
CA TRP A 409 13.04 1.97 -6.41
C TRP A 409 13.31 0.68 -5.63
N PHE A 410 12.27 0.01 -5.11
CA PHE A 410 12.44 -1.31 -4.50
C PHE A 410 12.80 -2.38 -5.53
N ILE A 411 12.18 -2.36 -6.72
CA ILE A 411 12.40 -3.37 -7.76
C ILE A 411 13.75 -3.18 -8.47
N GLY A 412 14.11 -1.96 -8.84
CA GLY A 412 15.28 -1.65 -9.66
C GLY A 412 16.59 -1.74 -8.88
N PRO A 413 16.99 -0.66 -8.18
CA PRO A 413 18.31 -0.57 -7.53
C PRO A 413 18.48 -1.49 -6.31
N LEU A 414 17.41 -1.89 -5.60
CA LEU A 414 17.54 -2.79 -4.45
C LEU A 414 17.42 -4.28 -4.80
N THR A 415 16.72 -4.61 -5.88
CA THR A 415 16.39 -6.01 -6.23
C THR A 415 17.04 -6.45 -7.52
N LEU A 416 16.62 -5.92 -8.67
CA LEU A 416 17.03 -6.43 -9.98
C LEU A 416 18.46 -6.07 -10.34
N MET A 417 18.88 -4.83 -10.12
CA MET A 417 20.23 -4.38 -10.54
C MET A 417 21.34 -5.10 -9.77
N PRO A 418 21.30 -5.23 -8.44
CA PRO A 418 22.26 -6.05 -7.69
C PRO A 418 22.21 -7.52 -8.10
N LEU A 419 21.02 -8.07 -8.35
CA LEU A 419 20.85 -9.46 -8.77
C LEU A 419 21.52 -9.72 -10.12
N ILE A 420 21.36 -8.79 -11.08
CA ILE A 420 21.98 -8.89 -12.41
C ILE A 420 23.50 -8.71 -12.34
N LEU A 421 23.98 -7.72 -11.57
CA LEU A 421 25.40 -7.38 -11.55
C LEU A 421 26.25 -8.28 -10.64
N SER A 422 25.68 -8.79 -9.55
CA SER A 422 26.41 -9.52 -8.50
C SER A 422 25.83 -10.89 -8.17
N GLY A 423 24.66 -11.25 -8.71
CA GLY A 423 23.96 -12.49 -8.35
C GLY A 423 23.29 -12.46 -6.96
N SER A 424 23.33 -11.32 -6.26
CA SER A 424 22.81 -11.16 -4.90
C SER A 424 21.79 -10.02 -4.78
N LEU A 425 20.89 -10.11 -3.80
CA LEU A 425 19.90 -9.07 -3.51
C LEU A 425 20.51 -8.05 -2.53
N ALA A 426 20.27 -6.76 -2.73
CA ALA A 426 20.77 -5.69 -1.86
C ALA A 426 19.71 -5.22 -0.85
N TRP A 427 19.02 -6.17 -0.22
CA TRP A 427 17.95 -5.90 0.74
C TRP A 427 18.52 -5.64 2.14
N ASN A 428 19.27 -4.55 2.30
CA ASN A 428 19.84 -4.11 3.57
C ASN A 428 19.88 -2.58 3.66
N LEU A 429 20.06 -2.07 4.88
CA LEU A 429 20.01 -0.63 5.16
C LEU A 429 21.14 0.12 4.46
N ASP A 430 22.36 -0.39 4.48
CA ASP A 430 23.53 0.26 3.88
C ASP A 430 23.34 0.48 2.37
N ALA A 431 22.86 -0.54 1.67
CA ALA A 431 22.55 -0.46 0.25
C ALA A 431 21.42 0.53 -0.02
N ALA A 432 20.38 0.56 0.81
CA ALA A 432 19.29 1.53 0.69
C ALA A 432 19.77 2.97 0.93
N THR A 433 20.63 3.19 1.92
CA THR A 433 21.25 4.50 2.20
C THR A 433 22.12 4.95 1.03
N ALA A 434 22.97 4.06 0.51
CA ALA A 434 23.81 4.35 -0.67
C ALA A 434 22.97 4.65 -1.93
N ASN A 435 21.80 4.00 -2.06
CA ASN A 435 20.87 4.20 -3.17
C ASN A 435 19.81 5.28 -2.91
N PHE A 436 19.86 6.01 -1.80
CA PHE A 436 18.88 7.05 -1.48
C PHE A 436 18.76 8.13 -2.58
N PRO A 437 19.85 8.64 -3.20
CA PRO A 437 19.71 9.58 -4.32
C PRO A 437 18.90 9.01 -5.49
N SER A 438 19.00 7.70 -5.75
CA SER A 438 18.22 7.05 -6.80
C SER A 438 16.72 6.99 -6.47
N LEU A 439 16.31 7.04 -5.20
CA LEU A 439 14.89 7.14 -4.81
C LEU A 439 14.28 8.42 -5.38
N ILE A 440 14.99 9.54 -5.22
CA ILE A 440 14.60 10.84 -5.79
C ILE A 440 14.49 10.72 -7.31
N GLY A 441 15.48 10.09 -7.95
CA GLY A 441 15.46 9.84 -9.39
C GLY A 441 14.25 9.04 -9.87
N HIS A 442 13.86 7.98 -9.15
CA HIS A 442 12.68 7.18 -9.47
C HIS A 442 11.36 7.93 -9.22
N MET A 443 11.28 8.74 -8.15
CA MET A 443 10.10 9.59 -7.90
C MET A 443 9.93 10.65 -9.00
N LEU A 444 11.03 11.31 -9.42
CA LEU A 444 11.04 12.24 -10.55
C LEU A 444 10.64 11.54 -11.85
N TYR A 445 11.24 10.38 -12.15
CA TYR A 445 10.91 9.55 -13.30
C TYR A 445 9.40 9.30 -13.39
N GLY A 446 8.81 8.77 -12.31
CA GLY A 446 7.40 8.43 -12.26
C GLY A 446 6.48 9.65 -12.37
N GLY A 447 6.81 10.75 -11.69
CA GLY A 447 6.04 11.99 -11.74
C GLY A 447 6.00 12.61 -13.15
N PHE A 448 7.15 12.79 -13.79
CA PHE A 448 7.23 13.35 -15.15
C PHE A 448 6.58 12.42 -16.18
N LEU A 449 6.87 11.12 -16.13
CA LEU A 449 6.22 10.10 -16.96
C LEU A 449 4.70 10.21 -16.87
N ALA A 450 4.15 10.25 -15.65
CA ALA A 450 2.71 10.24 -15.45
C ALA A 450 2.01 11.52 -15.93
N VAL A 451 2.62 12.69 -15.68
CA VAL A 451 2.10 13.98 -16.15
C VAL A 451 2.14 14.04 -17.68
N THR A 452 3.25 13.63 -18.31
CA THR A 452 3.36 13.56 -19.77
C THR A 452 2.37 12.55 -20.36
N PHE A 453 2.20 11.39 -19.73
CA PHE A 453 1.21 10.39 -20.16
C PHE A 453 -0.23 10.93 -20.07
N ARG A 454 -0.57 11.67 -19.00
CA ARG A 454 -1.89 12.33 -18.90
C ARG A 454 -2.09 13.33 -20.04
N TRP A 455 -1.11 14.17 -20.30
CA TRP A 455 -1.16 15.14 -21.40
C TRP A 455 -1.30 14.45 -22.77
N LEU A 456 -0.56 13.38 -23.03
CA LEU A 456 -0.69 12.58 -24.25
C LEU A 456 -2.07 11.94 -24.39
N THR A 457 -2.61 11.36 -23.31
CA THR A 457 -3.94 10.72 -23.35
C THR A 457 -5.06 11.75 -23.54
N GLU A 458 -4.93 12.98 -23.05
CA GLU A 458 -5.87 14.06 -23.38
C GLU A 458 -5.87 14.39 -24.89
N ARG A 459 -4.69 14.31 -25.53
CA ARG A 459 -4.51 14.67 -26.93
C ARG A 459 -4.78 13.56 -27.92
N PHE A 460 -4.56 12.30 -27.56
CA PHE A 460 -4.51 11.18 -28.50
C PHE A 460 -5.42 10.00 -28.13
N ASP A 461 -6.13 10.04 -26.99
CA ASP A 461 -7.12 9.00 -26.66
C ASP A 461 -8.52 9.39 -27.19
N PRO A 462 -9.03 8.72 -28.24
CA PRO A 462 -10.30 9.09 -28.87
C PRO A 462 -11.50 8.92 -27.93
N VAL A 463 -11.41 8.08 -26.90
CA VAL A 463 -12.48 7.96 -25.89
C VAL A 463 -12.55 9.23 -25.03
N ARG A 464 -11.39 9.76 -24.60
CA ARG A 464 -11.33 10.99 -23.80
C ARG A 464 -11.68 12.22 -24.63
N GLN A 465 -11.24 12.28 -25.88
CA GLN A 465 -11.63 13.35 -26.80
C GLN A 465 -13.15 13.40 -27.02
N ARG A 466 -13.81 12.23 -27.16
CA ARG A 466 -15.28 12.15 -27.30
C ARG A 466 -16.05 12.52 -26.04
N ALA A 467 -15.43 12.41 -24.87
CA ALA A 467 -15.99 12.80 -23.58
C ALA A 467 -15.88 14.31 -23.28
N LEU A 468 -15.17 15.09 -24.12
CA LEU A 468 -15.09 16.54 -23.98
C LEU A 468 -16.48 17.18 -24.24
N PRO A 469 -16.82 18.28 -23.55
CA PRO A 469 -18.15 18.91 -23.59
C PRO A 469 -18.60 19.45 -24.96
N LEU A 470 -17.76 19.32 -26.00
CA LEU A 470 -18.06 19.70 -27.37
C LEU A 470 -19.06 18.74 -28.06
N ASN A 471 -19.31 17.54 -27.52
CA ASN A 471 -20.22 16.57 -28.11
C ASN A 471 -21.45 16.30 -27.23
N LYS A 472 -22.47 17.16 -27.33
CA LYS A 472 -23.74 17.06 -26.55
C LYS A 472 -24.53 15.76 -26.74
N ARG A 473 -24.17 14.91 -27.71
CA ARG A 473 -24.87 13.65 -28.03
C ARG A 473 -24.29 12.43 -27.34
N TYR A 474 -23.10 12.51 -26.75
CA TYR A 474 -22.47 11.40 -26.05
C TYR A 474 -22.37 11.75 -24.56
N GLN A 475 -23.21 11.11 -23.74
CA GLN A 475 -22.96 11.00 -22.31
C GLN A 475 -22.04 9.79 -22.14
N PRO A 476 -20.71 9.96 -21.97
CA PRO A 476 -19.87 8.83 -21.57
C PRO A 476 -20.43 8.24 -20.27
N PRO A 477 -20.29 6.92 -20.04
CA PRO A 477 -20.46 6.38 -18.70
C PRO A 477 -19.70 7.27 -17.74
N GLN A 478 -20.36 7.77 -16.68
CA GLN A 478 -19.73 8.72 -15.76
C GLN A 478 -18.34 8.21 -15.40
N PRO A 479 -17.28 9.04 -15.53
CA PRO A 479 -15.97 8.62 -15.06
C PRO A 479 -16.18 8.17 -13.62
N GLN A 480 -15.89 6.90 -13.34
CA GLN A 480 -15.95 6.37 -11.97
C GLN A 480 -15.16 7.37 -11.12
N GLN A 481 -15.89 8.18 -10.34
CA GLN A 481 -15.29 9.25 -9.55
C GLN A 481 -14.18 8.62 -8.72
N GLN A 482 -13.04 9.31 -8.60
CA GLN A 482 -11.99 8.87 -7.71
C GLN A 482 -12.61 8.56 -6.36
N THR A 483 -12.58 7.28 -6.01
CA THR A 483 -13.09 6.85 -4.72
C THR A 483 -12.18 7.49 -3.67
N PRO A 484 -12.72 7.89 -2.51
CA PRO A 484 -11.92 8.41 -1.40
C PRO A 484 -10.71 7.54 -1.05
N THR A 485 -10.76 6.24 -1.37
CA THR A 485 -9.71 5.27 -1.09
C THR A 485 -8.41 5.48 -1.87
N ALA A 486 -8.45 6.08 -3.08
CA ALA A 486 -7.24 6.40 -3.83
C ALA A 486 -6.38 7.44 -3.11
N ALA A 487 -7.01 8.48 -2.54
CA ALA A 487 -6.30 9.50 -1.77
C ALA A 487 -5.61 8.90 -0.54
N ALA A 488 -6.30 8.02 0.18
CA ALA A 488 -5.74 7.35 1.35
C ALA A 488 -4.54 6.45 1.00
N LEU A 489 -4.60 5.75 -0.14
CA LEU A 489 -3.48 4.96 -0.67
C LEU A 489 -2.25 5.83 -1.00
N TRP A 490 -2.46 7.02 -1.58
CA TRP A 490 -1.37 7.96 -1.84
C TRP A 490 -0.75 8.47 -0.53
N THR A 491 -1.57 8.77 0.48
CA THR A 491 -1.07 9.15 1.80
C THR A 491 -0.29 8.03 2.47
N LEU A 492 -0.67 6.75 2.28
CA LEU A 492 0.14 5.63 2.77
C LEU A 492 1.50 5.56 2.06
N THR A 493 1.56 5.92 0.78
CA THR A 493 2.82 6.01 0.04
C THR A 493 3.71 7.12 0.61
N LEU A 494 3.11 8.24 1.04
CA LEU A 494 3.81 9.28 1.79
C LEU A 494 4.26 8.79 3.16
N LEU A 495 3.44 8.02 3.89
CA LEU A 495 3.84 7.39 5.15
C LEU A 495 5.06 6.49 4.97
N LEU A 496 5.06 5.61 3.96
CA LEU A 496 6.22 4.79 3.67
C LEU A 496 7.44 5.65 3.30
N SER A 497 7.25 6.70 2.52
CA SER A 497 8.35 7.62 2.17
C SER A 497 8.92 8.31 3.42
N LEU A 498 8.05 8.74 4.34
CA LEU A 498 8.45 9.27 5.65
C LEU A 498 9.23 8.23 6.45
N VAL A 499 8.71 7.00 6.55
CA VAL A 499 9.38 5.89 7.25
C VAL A 499 10.75 5.61 6.64
N LEU A 500 10.89 5.61 5.31
CA LEU A 500 12.19 5.48 4.64
C LEU A 500 13.14 6.62 5.03
N VAL A 501 12.68 7.87 5.06
CA VAL A 501 13.50 9.01 5.50
C VAL A 501 13.96 8.83 6.95
N LEU A 502 13.09 8.36 7.85
CA LEU A 502 13.44 8.12 9.25
C LEU A 502 14.43 6.96 9.42
N LEU A 503 14.26 5.87 8.66
CA LEU A 503 15.14 4.71 8.70
C LEU A 503 16.53 5.01 8.13
N LEU A 504 16.61 5.79 7.04
CA LEU A 504 17.83 6.09 6.32
C LEU A 504 18.54 7.36 6.81
N GLY A 505 17.84 8.19 7.59
CA GLY A 505 18.40 9.39 8.18
C GLY A 505 19.45 9.05 9.24
N THR A 506 20.66 9.56 9.09
CA THR A 506 21.62 9.58 10.19
C THR A 506 21.16 10.63 11.18
N GLY A 507 20.82 10.23 12.41
CA GLY A 507 20.52 11.17 13.49
C GLY A 507 21.68 12.16 13.62
N ALA A 508 21.39 13.44 13.40
CA ALA A 508 22.36 14.52 13.58
C ALA A 508 22.39 14.96 15.04
#